data_AF-A0A351IY72-F1
#
_entry.id   AF-A0A351IY72-F1
#
_cell.length_a   1.000
_cell.length_b   1.000
_cell.length_c   1.000
_cell.angle_alpha   90.00
_cell.angle_beta   90.00
_cell.angle_gamma   90.00
#
_symmetry.space_group_name_H-M   'P 1'
#
loop_
_entity.id
_entity.type
_entity.pdbx_description
1 polymer ?
#
loop_
_entity_poly.entity_id
_entity_poly.type
_entity_poly.pdbx_seq_one_letter_code
_entity_poly.pdbx_strand_id
1 'polypeptide(L)'
;MTASGFQCRYSNLVEPNRTFIRENEVPYICCNRFGGIPSAEWWSDKAKSGGQLVEQTVHQCDLLRYFCGEVDSVCSMGGRGFVRGEVGYDTDDLSVTIVRFKNGTMATIGTGCYV
;
A
#
# COMPACT_ATOMS: atom_id res chain seq x y z
N MET A 1 15.09 -17.52 2.24
CA MET A 1 14.15 -16.63 2.95
C MET A 1 12.90 -17.45 3.27
N THR A 2 12.52 -17.60 4.55
CA THR A 2 11.42 -18.50 4.97
C THR A 2 10.15 -17.74 5.39
N ALA A 3 10.24 -16.44 5.70
CA ALA A 3 9.11 -15.57 6.02
C ALA A 3 9.48 -14.09 5.84
N SER A 4 8.46 -13.22 5.81
CA SER A 4 8.59 -11.75 5.84
C SER A 4 7.62 -11.17 6.88
N GLY A 5 8.02 -10.08 7.55
CA GLY A 5 7.29 -9.51 8.71
C GLY A 5 6.14 -8.57 8.34
N PHE A 6 4.98 -9.09 7.94
CA PHE A 6 3.77 -8.27 7.72
C PHE A 6 2.94 -8.09 8.99
N GLN A 7 3.37 -7.20 9.90
CA GLN A 7 2.71 -7.06 11.21
C GLN A 7 1.21 -6.75 11.15
N CYS A 8 0.75 -5.99 10.14
CA CYS A 8 -0.66 -5.62 10.01
C CYS A 8 -1.57 -6.83 9.82
N ARG A 9 -1.03 -7.97 9.34
CA ARG A 9 -1.78 -9.23 9.19
C ARG A 9 -2.24 -9.81 10.54
N TYR A 10 -1.58 -9.42 11.63
CA TYR A 10 -1.89 -9.90 12.98
C TYR A 10 -2.78 -8.93 13.77
N SER A 11 -3.29 -7.87 13.13
CA SER A 11 -4.31 -7.03 13.75
C SER A 11 -5.59 -7.83 14.00
N ASN A 12 -6.26 -7.55 15.13
CA ASN A 12 -7.58 -8.10 15.46
C ASN A 12 -8.67 -7.73 14.43
N LEU A 13 -8.41 -6.79 13.52
CA LEU A 13 -9.31 -6.43 12.43
C LEU A 13 -9.24 -7.41 11.25
N VAL A 14 -8.18 -8.22 11.12
CA VAL A 14 -7.96 -9.03 9.90
C VAL A 14 -8.93 -10.19 9.81
N GLU A 15 -9.14 -10.94 10.89
CA GLU A 15 -10.01 -12.13 10.85
C GLU A 15 -11.50 -11.81 10.60
N PRO A 16 -12.09 -10.77 11.22
CA PRO A 16 -13.46 -10.35 10.89
C PRO A 16 -13.61 -9.94 9.42
N ASN A 17 -12.67 -9.16 8.88
CA ASN A 17 -12.71 -8.75 7.47
C ASN A 17 -12.55 -9.94 6.53
N ARG A 18 -11.67 -10.88 6.86
CA ARG A 18 -11.49 -12.10 6.07
C ARG A 18 -12.74 -12.96 6.05
N THR A 19 -13.40 -13.11 7.20
CA THR A 19 -14.67 -13.85 7.31
C THR A 19 -15.74 -13.19 6.44
N PHE A 20 -15.90 -11.87 6.55
CA PHE A 20 -16.84 -11.11 5.74
C PHE A 20 -16.58 -11.27 4.23
N ILE A 21 -15.35 -11.10 3.78
CA ILE A 21 -14.98 -11.20 2.35
C ILE A 21 -15.18 -12.62 1.81
N ARG A 22 -15.02 -13.66 2.64
CA ARG A 22 -15.27 -15.05 2.22
C ARG A 22 -16.77 -15.35 2.06
N GLU A 23 -17.61 -14.69 2.85
CA GLU A 23 -19.05 -14.97 2.93
C GLU A 23 -19.88 -14.07 2.02
N ASN A 24 -19.27 -13.03 1.43
CA ASN A 24 -19.96 -12.04 0.60
C ASN A 24 -19.23 -11.80 -0.72
N GLU A 25 -19.98 -11.43 -1.76
CA GLU A 25 -19.39 -10.90 -2.98
C GLU A 25 -18.88 -9.48 -2.72
N VAL A 26 -17.56 -9.29 -2.83
CA VAL A 26 -16.91 -7.98 -2.66
C VAL A 26 -16.35 -7.53 -4.01
N PRO A 27 -17.08 -6.69 -4.76
CA PRO A 27 -16.62 -6.23 -6.07
C PRO A 27 -15.50 -5.20 -5.97
N TYR A 28 -15.40 -4.49 -4.84
CA TYR A 28 -14.51 -3.34 -4.69
C TYR A 28 -13.96 -3.17 -3.28
N ILE A 29 -12.67 -2.81 -3.17
CA ILE A 29 -12.01 -2.43 -1.92
C ILE A 29 -11.25 -1.12 -2.10
N CYS A 30 -11.40 -0.19 -1.15
CA CYS A 30 -10.61 1.04 -1.11
C CYS A 30 -9.65 1.01 0.08
N CYS A 31 -8.38 1.32 -0.16
CA CYS A 31 -7.33 1.39 0.85
C CYS A 31 -6.60 2.72 0.75
N ASN A 32 -6.28 3.32 1.90
CA ASN A 32 -5.56 4.58 1.94
C ASN A 32 -4.51 4.54 3.06
N ARG A 33 -3.29 4.97 2.75
CA ARG A 33 -2.23 5.19 3.73
C ARG A 33 -1.54 6.52 3.46
N PHE A 34 -1.93 7.53 4.25
CA PHE A 34 -1.37 8.87 4.22
C PHE A 34 -0.69 9.18 5.55
N GLY A 35 0.45 9.85 5.49
CA GLY A 35 1.18 10.29 6.67
C GLY A 35 2.28 11.27 6.32
N GLY A 36 3.16 11.52 7.30
CA GLY A 36 4.36 12.34 7.11
C GLY A 36 5.58 11.53 6.69
N ILE A 37 6.68 12.24 6.53
CA ILE A 37 7.99 11.71 6.14
C ILE A 37 8.66 11.08 7.38
N PRO A 38 8.98 9.78 7.36
CA PRO A 38 9.82 9.15 8.38
C PRO A 38 11.20 9.80 8.48
N SER A 39 11.74 9.90 9.69
CA SER A 39 13.04 10.53 9.98
C SER A 39 14.26 9.67 9.64
N ALA A 40 14.07 8.46 9.11
CA ALA A 40 15.16 7.56 8.76
C ALA A 40 15.93 8.09 7.54
N GLU A 41 17.26 8.16 7.62
CA GLU A 41 18.12 8.83 6.62
C GLU A 41 18.03 8.24 5.22
N TRP A 42 17.73 6.94 5.10
CA TRP A 42 17.58 6.28 3.81
C TRP A 42 16.20 6.49 3.19
N TRP A 43 15.22 6.97 3.96
CA TRP A 43 13.83 6.95 3.56
C TRP A 43 13.56 7.90 2.39
N SER A 44 14.18 9.08 2.40
CA SER A 44 14.08 10.10 1.35
C SER A 44 14.73 9.67 0.02
N ASP A 45 15.60 8.66 0.03
CA ASP A 45 16.24 8.08 -1.15
C ASP A 45 15.42 6.89 -1.66
N LYS A 46 14.69 7.08 -2.76
CA LYS A 46 13.81 6.06 -3.33
C LYS A 46 14.56 4.80 -3.76
N ALA A 47 15.83 4.88 -4.13
CA ALA A 47 16.61 3.70 -4.49
C ALA A 47 16.91 2.81 -3.28
N LYS A 48 16.90 3.38 -2.06
CA LYS A 48 17.10 2.65 -0.81
C LYS A 48 15.78 2.21 -0.16
N SER A 49 14.78 3.10 -0.13
CA SER A 49 13.51 2.85 0.56
C SER A 49 12.42 2.27 -0.34
N GLY A 50 12.45 2.58 -1.65
CA GLY A 50 11.30 2.37 -2.53
C GLY A 50 10.13 3.32 -2.28
N GLY A 51 10.26 4.25 -1.32
CA GLY A 51 9.24 5.22 -0.93
C GLY A 51 8.06 4.64 -0.15
N GLN A 52 7.07 5.49 0.10
CA GLN A 52 5.92 5.18 0.96
C GLN A 52 5.11 3.94 0.51
N LEU A 53 5.07 3.65 -0.78
CA LEU A 53 4.38 2.48 -1.31
C LEU A 53 5.05 1.17 -0.85
N VAL A 54 6.39 1.14 -0.84
CA VAL A 54 7.20 -0.03 -0.50
C VAL A 54 7.44 -0.15 1.01
N GLU A 55 7.74 0.95 1.69
CA GLU A 55 8.05 0.94 3.14
C GLU A 55 6.79 0.73 4.00
N GLN A 56 5.70 1.41 3.64
CA GLN A 56 4.52 1.50 4.48
C GLN A 56 3.32 0.82 3.82
N THR A 57 2.95 1.23 2.60
CA THR A 57 1.71 0.73 1.99
C THR A 57 1.80 -0.75 1.55
N VAL A 58 2.99 -1.34 1.59
CA VAL A 58 3.19 -2.78 1.35
C VAL A 58 2.31 -3.66 2.24
N HIS A 59 1.97 -3.19 3.45
CA HIS A 59 1.03 -3.89 4.33
C HIS A 59 -0.39 -3.93 3.79
N GLN A 60 -0.86 -2.86 3.14
CA GLN A 60 -2.17 -2.83 2.46
C GLN A 60 -2.14 -3.72 1.21
N CYS A 61 -1.04 -3.71 0.44
CA CYS A 61 -0.85 -4.62 -0.68
C CYS A 61 -0.90 -6.08 -0.23
N ASP A 62 -0.23 -6.40 0.88
CA ASP A 62 -0.24 -7.73 1.50
C ASP A 62 -1.65 -8.15 1.93
N LEU A 63 -2.37 -7.29 2.66
CA LEU A 63 -3.73 -7.57 3.11
C LEU A 63 -4.70 -7.77 1.95
N LEU A 64 -4.62 -6.94 0.90
CA LEU A 64 -5.46 -7.11 -0.29
C LEU A 64 -5.20 -8.45 -0.98
N ARG A 65 -3.94 -8.85 -1.14
CA ARG A 65 -3.62 -10.19 -1.68
C ARG A 65 -4.07 -11.31 -0.74
N TYR A 66 -3.95 -11.11 0.57
CA TYR A 66 -4.40 -12.08 1.56
C TYR A 66 -5.92 -12.29 1.54
N PHE A 67 -6.69 -11.23 1.26
CA PHE A 67 -8.15 -11.28 1.19
C PHE A 67 -8.69 -11.70 -0.18
N CYS A 68 -8.13 -11.15 -1.27
CA CYS A 68 -8.67 -11.29 -2.63
C CYS A 68 -7.91 -12.30 -3.49
N GLY A 69 -6.78 -12.83 -3.00
CA GLY A 69 -5.94 -13.77 -3.72
C GLY A 69 -4.98 -13.10 -4.69
N GLU A 70 -4.72 -13.76 -5.82
CA GLU A 70 -3.70 -13.32 -6.77
C GLU A 70 -4.17 -12.18 -7.67
N VAL A 71 -3.22 -11.29 -7.96
CA VAL A 71 -3.42 -10.13 -8.82
C VAL A 71 -3.42 -10.57 -10.29
N ASP A 72 -4.30 -9.96 -11.07
CA ASP A 72 -4.37 -10.07 -12.52
C ASP A 72 -3.62 -8.91 -13.19
N SER A 73 -3.94 -7.66 -12.81
CA SER A 73 -3.31 -6.48 -13.39
C SER A 73 -3.25 -5.30 -12.41
N VAL A 74 -2.28 -4.41 -12.63
CA VAL A 74 -2.03 -3.21 -11.82
C VAL A 74 -1.77 -2.02 -12.75
N CYS A 75 -2.34 -0.87 -12.41
CA CYS A 75 -1.97 0.42 -12.98
C CYS A 75 -1.69 1.38 -11.82
N SER A 76 -0.57 2.10 -11.87
CA SER A 76 -0.20 3.04 -10.82
C SER A 76 0.32 4.34 -11.41
N MET A 77 -0.01 5.45 -10.76
CA MET A 77 0.46 6.78 -11.12
C MET A 77 1.06 7.45 -9.88
N GLY A 78 2.27 7.97 -10.02
CA GLY A 78 2.96 8.74 -8.99
C GLY A 78 2.85 10.25 -9.23
N GLY A 79 2.89 11.03 -8.15
CA GLY A 79 2.92 12.48 -8.15
C GLY A 79 3.99 13.00 -7.19
N ARG A 80 4.62 14.12 -7.57
CA ARG A 80 5.69 14.79 -6.82
C ARG A 80 5.48 16.31 -6.79
N GLY A 81 6.06 16.99 -5.81
CA GLY A 81 6.07 18.47 -5.70
C GLY A 81 5.16 19.05 -4.61
N PHE A 82 4.59 18.20 -3.77
CA PHE A 82 3.82 18.53 -2.58
C PHE A 82 4.71 18.64 -1.34
N VAL A 83 5.77 17.82 -1.26
CA VAL A 83 6.82 17.94 -0.23
C VAL A 83 7.79 19.06 -0.61
N ARG A 84 8.00 20.01 0.31
CA ARG A 84 8.84 21.20 0.09
C ARG A 84 9.80 21.40 1.26
N GLY A 85 11.03 21.80 0.95
CA GLY A 85 12.04 22.14 1.97
C GLY A 85 12.87 20.96 2.48
N GLU A 86 12.57 19.73 2.05
CA GLU A 86 13.33 18.54 2.41
C GLU A 86 14.51 18.34 1.44
N VAL A 87 15.74 18.48 1.94
CA VAL A 87 16.95 18.37 1.11
C VAL A 87 17.21 16.91 0.77
N GLY A 88 17.35 16.60 -0.52
CA GLY A 88 17.67 15.25 -0.99
C GLY A 88 16.48 14.29 -1.06
N TYR A 89 15.25 14.80 -0.96
CA TYR A 89 14.03 14.02 -1.14
C TYR A 89 13.81 13.61 -2.62
N ASP A 90 13.74 12.31 -2.88
CA ASP A 90 13.51 11.71 -4.21
C ASP A 90 12.43 10.61 -4.21
N THR A 91 11.58 10.54 -3.19
CA THR A 91 10.44 9.60 -3.19
C THR A 91 9.23 10.17 -3.93
N ASP A 92 8.21 9.34 -4.15
CA ASP A 92 6.93 9.83 -4.67
C ASP A 92 6.09 10.31 -3.50
N ASP A 93 5.75 11.59 -3.49
CA ASP A 93 4.91 12.22 -2.48
C ASP A 93 3.56 11.49 -2.39
N LEU A 94 2.97 11.20 -3.54
CA LEU A 94 1.66 10.58 -3.71
C LEU A 94 1.75 9.46 -4.76
N SER A 95 1.05 8.36 -4.55
CA SER A 95 0.69 7.45 -5.64
C SER A 95 -0.74 6.95 -5.51
N VAL A 96 -1.40 6.77 -6.66
CA VAL A 96 -2.71 6.12 -6.75
C VAL A 96 -2.54 4.86 -7.57
N THR A 97 -2.93 3.72 -7.00
CA THR A 97 -2.79 2.41 -7.62
C THR A 97 -4.15 1.74 -7.76
N ILE A 98 -4.44 1.21 -8.95
CA ILE A 98 -5.61 0.40 -9.24
C ILE A 98 -5.14 -1.04 -9.43
N VAL A 99 -5.83 -1.99 -8.79
CA VAL A 99 -5.54 -3.42 -8.86
C VAL A 99 -6.79 -4.17 -9.30
N ARG A 100 -6.64 -5.11 -10.23
CA ARG A 100 -7.63 -6.14 -10.53
C ARG A 100 -7.11 -7.48 -10.05
N PHE A 101 -7.94 -8.23 -9.34
CA PHE A 101 -7.65 -9.58 -8.87
C PHE A 101 -8.24 -10.63 -9.82
N LYS A 102 -7.66 -11.84 -9.83
CA LYS A 102 -8.13 -12.95 -10.67
C LYS A 102 -9.56 -13.40 -10.35
N ASN A 103 -10.04 -13.14 -9.15
CA ASN A 103 -11.41 -13.42 -8.73
C ASN A 103 -12.43 -12.36 -9.20
N GLY A 104 -11.98 -11.30 -9.90
CA GLY A 104 -12.83 -10.21 -10.39
C GLY A 104 -12.92 -8.99 -9.46
N THR A 105 -12.51 -9.09 -8.19
CA THR A 105 -12.47 -7.94 -7.27
C THR A 105 -11.52 -6.87 -7.80
N MET A 106 -11.90 -5.61 -7.67
CA MET A 106 -11.03 -4.47 -7.95
C MET A 106 -10.68 -3.71 -6.67
N ALA A 107 -9.53 -3.06 -6.64
CA ALA A 107 -9.16 -2.21 -5.53
C ALA A 107 -8.48 -0.91 -5.97
N THR A 108 -8.64 0.15 -5.18
CA THR A 108 -7.78 1.33 -5.25
C THR A 108 -6.95 1.47 -3.99
N ILE A 109 -5.70 1.87 -4.16
CA ILE A 109 -4.75 2.14 -3.07
C ILE A 109 -4.26 3.57 -3.23
N GLY A 110 -4.66 4.44 -2.31
CA GLY A 110 -4.07 5.76 -2.12
C GLY A 110 -2.88 5.68 -1.17
N THR A 111 -1.74 6.21 -1.59
CA THR A 111 -0.51 6.22 -0.80
C THR A 111 0.05 7.63 -0.79
N GLY A 112 0.34 8.19 0.38
CA GLY A 112 1.00 9.49 0.43
C GLY A 112 1.85 9.74 1.67
N CYS A 113 2.80 10.64 1.50
CA CYS A 113 3.81 11.02 2.49
C CYS A 113 4.11 12.53 2.41
N TYR A 114 3.07 13.34 2.55
CA TYR A 114 3.10 14.80 2.39
C TYR A 114 2.28 15.54 3.45
N VAL A 115 1.87 14.86 4.52
CA VAL A 115 1.08 15.41 5.63
C VAL A 115 1.99 15.85 6.77
#